data_AF-A0A934KWU2-F1
#
_entry.id   AF-A0A934KWU2-F1
#
_cell.length_a   1.000
_cell.length_b   1.000
_cell.length_c   1.000
_cell.angle_alpha   90.00
_cell.angle_beta   90.00
_cell.angle_gamma   90.00
#
_symmetry.space_group_name_H-M   'P 1'
#
loop_
_entity.id
_entity.type
_entity.pdbx_description
1 polymer ?
#
loop_
_entity_poly.entity_id
_entity_poly.type
_entity_poly.pdbx_seq_one_letter_code
_entity_poly.pdbx_strand_id
1 'polypeptide(L)'
;MSSTATIQPSQRELWGHPVGLYILFFTEMWERFSYYGMRALLTLYLVQKTTADNPGLGWLDSQSIMLYGWYTMLVYVMSIPGGMLADKVFGQKKAVLYGALILVAGHGILAFDQMWAFYTGLALIILGVGLLKPNISTMVGGLYKEGDIRRDKGFSIFYIGINLGSLLATFIVGYVGETIGWHYGFGLAGIAMLFGLGVYLYGQKYLVHVGNKPTEQEKKEDVSLGKLFSNLSQSPLQLGVVLLICAYAVYAGFTYDGVDNWAYTALYIFIALVAGVMMMIYKNLNTQILKDRFLVLLLSFLIVIVFWGAFEQAGGLMSIYTKQNTDRMLWGWEIPATWFQGLNAGFIIIFATLVAGYWAKRKLKGKEASSLFKMAIGTMIMGLGFVFMIFAAREYNANGSSAMYWLVFAYLFHTIGELCSSPVALSFITKLAPIKYASLMMGVYFAATGLGNKVAGILGENASEYGEYAVFSGITIFTVLFGILVLALLKPLKRLTHGAEDNEREIREQEKFDLAQKENIN
;
A
#
# COMPACT_ATOMS: atom_id res chain seq x y z
N MET A 1 13.48 43.38 17.44
CA MET A 1 12.85 43.95 16.23
C MET A 1 11.85 42.94 15.71
N SER A 2 10.56 43.28 15.79
CA SER A 2 9.43 42.45 15.37
C SER A 2 9.51 42.21 13.87
N SER A 3 9.67 40.96 13.42
CA SER A 3 9.52 40.65 12.00
C SER A 3 8.04 40.84 11.64
N THR A 4 7.79 41.76 10.72
CA THR A 4 6.50 41.94 10.08
C THR A 4 6.11 40.64 9.41
N ALA A 5 5.14 39.93 10.01
CA ALA A 5 4.46 38.82 9.38
C ALA A 5 3.77 39.33 8.12
N THR A 6 4.40 39.12 6.96
CA THR A 6 3.75 39.25 5.65
C THR A 6 2.60 38.23 5.62
N ILE A 7 1.38 38.73 5.79
CA ILE A 7 0.15 37.97 5.64
C ILE A 7 0.14 37.49 4.17
N GLN A 8 0.49 36.23 3.93
CA GLN A 8 0.24 35.60 2.64
C GLN A 8 -1.27 35.65 2.36
N PRO A 9 -1.70 35.93 1.12
CA PRO A 9 -3.11 36.06 0.78
C PRO A 9 -3.83 34.79 1.25
N SER A 10 -4.94 34.98 1.97
CA SER A 10 -5.76 33.89 2.51
C SER A 10 -5.91 32.81 1.44
N GLN A 11 -5.33 31.63 1.66
CA GLN A 11 -5.60 30.47 0.82
C GLN A 11 -7.11 30.34 0.74
N ARG A 12 -7.69 30.39 -0.48
CA ARG A 12 -9.14 30.22 -0.62
C ARG A 12 -9.53 28.90 0.05
N GLU A 13 -10.53 28.96 0.92
CA GLU A 13 -11.05 27.80 1.64
C GLU A 13 -12.40 27.38 1.07
N LEU A 14 -12.69 26.09 1.11
CA LEU A 14 -13.97 25.48 0.80
C LEU A 14 -14.30 24.50 1.92
N TRP A 15 -15.50 24.62 2.51
CA TRP A 15 -15.94 23.84 3.69
C TRP A 15 -14.87 23.73 4.81
N GLY A 16 -14.17 24.83 5.08
CA GLY A 16 -13.19 24.93 6.17
C GLY A 16 -11.79 24.35 5.88
N HIS A 17 -11.55 23.89 4.65
CA HIS A 17 -10.24 23.37 4.20
C HIS A 17 -9.71 24.15 3.00
N PRO A 18 -8.37 24.22 2.79
CA PRO A 18 -7.81 24.86 1.60
C PRO A 18 -8.37 24.26 0.32
N VAL A 19 -8.71 25.08 -0.68
CA VAL A 19 -9.25 24.61 -1.98
C VAL A 19 -8.33 23.60 -2.65
N GLY A 20 -7.01 23.73 -2.43
CA GLY A 20 -6.02 22.75 -2.88
C GLY A 20 -6.30 21.32 -2.39
N LEU A 21 -6.94 21.13 -1.23
CA LEU A 21 -7.34 19.80 -0.75
C LEU A 21 -8.28 19.11 -1.74
N TYR A 22 -9.29 19.83 -2.23
CA TYR A 22 -10.30 19.26 -3.14
C TYR A 22 -9.71 18.94 -4.51
N ILE A 23 -8.74 19.75 -4.96
CA ILE A 23 -7.97 19.42 -6.16
C ILE A 23 -7.25 18.09 -5.97
N LEU A 24 -6.47 17.95 -4.90
CA LEU A 24 -5.73 16.72 -4.63
C LEU A 24 -6.67 15.53 -4.40
N PHE A 25 -7.79 15.75 -3.70
CA PHE A 25 -8.85 14.75 -3.51
C PHE A 25 -9.38 14.22 -4.84
N PHE A 26 -9.78 15.09 -5.77
CA PHE A 26 -10.36 14.65 -7.04
C PHE A 26 -9.29 14.05 -7.96
N THR A 27 -8.06 14.59 -7.97
CA THR A 27 -6.95 13.98 -8.69
C THR A 27 -6.67 12.56 -8.19
N GLU A 28 -6.60 12.36 -6.87
CA GLU A 28 -6.40 11.04 -6.26
C GLU A 28 -7.60 10.12 -6.50
N MET A 29 -8.82 10.60 -6.36
CA MET A 29 -10.03 9.81 -6.59
C MET A 29 -10.05 9.23 -8.02
N TRP A 30 -9.68 10.04 -9.03
CA TRP A 30 -9.64 9.60 -10.43
C TRP A 30 -8.48 8.64 -10.71
N GLU A 31 -7.30 8.86 -10.12
CA GLU A 31 -6.20 7.90 -10.23
C GLU A 31 -6.54 6.57 -9.54
N ARG A 32 -7.18 6.61 -8.37
CA ARG A 32 -7.62 5.40 -7.66
C ARG A 32 -8.71 4.69 -8.45
N PHE A 33 -9.61 5.45 -9.07
CA PHE A 33 -10.59 4.89 -9.99
C PHE A 33 -9.90 4.14 -11.13
N SER A 34 -8.93 4.75 -11.81
CA SER A 34 -8.26 4.08 -12.95
C SER A 34 -7.47 2.84 -12.50
N TYR A 35 -6.73 2.96 -11.39
CA TYR A 35 -5.91 1.88 -10.86
C TYR A 35 -6.75 0.68 -10.38
N TYR A 36 -7.76 0.91 -9.52
CA TYR A 36 -8.58 -0.17 -9.00
C TYR A 36 -9.51 -0.77 -10.07
N GLY A 37 -9.98 0.02 -11.04
CA GLY A 37 -10.74 -0.49 -12.17
C GLY A 37 -9.92 -1.44 -13.03
N MET A 38 -8.72 -1.02 -13.43
CA MET A 38 -7.79 -1.88 -14.17
C MET A 38 -7.40 -3.12 -13.36
N ARG A 39 -7.01 -2.93 -12.09
CA ARG A 39 -6.62 -4.02 -11.19
C ARG A 39 -7.73 -5.05 -11.00
N ALA A 40 -8.99 -4.61 -10.93
CA ALA A 40 -10.12 -5.52 -10.78
C ALA A 40 -10.30 -6.45 -11.98
N LEU A 41 -10.05 -5.93 -13.20
CA LEU A 41 -10.11 -6.70 -14.43
C LEU A 41 -8.89 -7.61 -14.64
N LEU A 42 -7.73 -7.22 -14.13
CA LEU A 42 -6.43 -7.82 -14.48
C LEU A 42 -6.44 -9.35 -14.40
N THR A 43 -6.71 -9.93 -13.23
CA THR A 43 -6.64 -11.38 -13.06
C THR A 43 -7.74 -12.12 -13.83
N LEU A 44 -8.94 -11.53 -13.89
CA LEU A 44 -10.09 -12.10 -14.60
C LEU A 44 -9.87 -12.14 -16.12
N TYR A 45 -9.33 -11.07 -16.69
CA TYR A 45 -8.98 -10.99 -18.10
C TYR A 45 -7.93 -12.04 -18.49
N LEU A 46 -6.90 -12.23 -17.65
CA LEU A 46 -5.83 -13.20 -17.91
C LEU A 46 -6.38 -14.64 -17.96
N VAL A 47 -7.25 -15.02 -17.01
CA VAL A 47 -7.76 -16.40 -16.92
C VAL A 47 -8.96 -16.67 -17.84
N GLN A 48 -9.65 -15.63 -18.30
CA GLN A 48 -10.80 -15.77 -19.18
C GLN A 48 -10.40 -16.48 -20.48
N LYS A 49 -11.15 -17.51 -20.86
CA LYS A 49 -10.85 -18.36 -22.03
C LYS A 49 -10.84 -17.55 -23.31
N THR A 50 -9.95 -17.92 -24.24
CA THR A 50 -9.88 -17.34 -25.60
C THR A 50 -11.08 -17.66 -26.47
N THR A 51 -11.90 -18.63 -26.07
CA THR A 51 -13.10 -19.08 -26.79
C THR A 51 -14.42 -18.62 -26.17
N ALA A 52 -14.38 -17.81 -25.11
CA ALA A 52 -15.58 -17.26 -24.48
C ALA A 52 -16.19 -16.11 -25.29
N ASP A 53 -17.43 -15.73 -25.00
CA ASP A 53 -18.12 -14.62 -25.67
C ASP A 53 -17.40 -13.27 -25.50
N ASN A 54 -16.75 -13.08 -24.35
CA ASN A 54 -15.81 -11.99 -24.08
C ASN A 54 -14.40 -12.59 -23.88
N PRO A 55 -13.65 -12.86 -24.96
CA PRO A 55 -12.38 -13.59 -24.90
C PRO A 55 -11.34 -12.90 -24.00
N GLY A 56 -10.65 -13.69 -23.18
CA GLY A 56 -9.43 -13.25 -22.50
C GLY A 56 -8.19 -13.96 -23.05
N LEU A 57 -7.14 -14.04 -22.25
CA LEU A 57 -5.87 -14.66 -22.66
C LEU A 57 -5.78 -16.17 -22.42
N GLY A 58 -6.71 -16.75 -21.65
CA GLY A 58 -6.75 -18.19 -21.35
C GLY A 58 -5.54 -18.70 -20.56
N TRP A 59 -4.93 -17.87 -19.72
CA TRP A 59 -3.80 -18.26 -18.88
C TRP A 59 -4.23 -19.19 -17.75
N LEU A 60 -3.26 -19.93 -17.19
CA LEU A 60 -3.47 -20.67 -15.96
C LEU A 60 -3.69 -19.71 -14.78
N ASP A 61 -4.52 -20.11 -13.82
CA ASP A 61 -4.80 -19.34 -12.62
C ASP A 61 -3.51 -18.99 -11.85
N SER A 62 -2.61 -19.97 -11.70
CA SER A 62 -1.29 -19.75 -11.08
C SER A 62 -0.47 -18.67 -11.80
N GLN A 63 -0.43 -18.67 -13.14
CA GLN A 63 0.31 -17.67 -13.91
C GLN A 63 -0.31 -16.27 -13.77
N SER A 64 -1.64 -16.18 -13.74
CA SER A 64 -2.38 -14.94 -13.51
C SER A 64 -2.10 -14.37 -12.11
N ILE A 65 -2.18 -15.21 -11.08
CA ILE A 65 -1.90 -14.83 -9.69
C ILE A 65 -0.43 -14.44 -9.50
N MET A 66 0.50 -15.16 -10.14
CA MET A 66 1.93 -14.85 -10.12
C MET A 66 2.20 -13.45 -10.68
N LEU A 67 1.65 -13.13 -11.86
CA LEU A 67 1.79 -11.79 -12.46
C LEU A 67 1.15 -10.72 -11.57
N TYR A 68 -0.04 -10.99 -11.04
CA TYR A 68 -0.72 -10.08 -10.11
C TYR A 68 0.13 -9.76 -8.88
N GLY A 69 0.74 -10.76 -8.26
CA GLY A 69 1.61 -10.59 -7.09
C GLY A 69 2.86 -9.76 -7.39
N TRP A 70 3.51 -10.00 -8.54
CA TRP A 70 4.64 -9.18 -9.00
C TRP A 70 4.24 -7.75 -9.32
N TYR A 71 3.16 -7.58 -10.08
CA TYR A 71 2.65 -6.27 -10.47
C TYR A 71 2.32 -5.41 -9.25
N THR A 72 1.54 -5.94 -8.32
CA THR A 72 1.13 -5.22 -7.11
C THR A 72 2.32 -4.92 -6.19
N MET A 73 3.27 -5.85 -6.04
CA MET A 73 4.52 -5.58 -5.30
C MET A 73 5.29 -4.41 -5.90
N LEU A 74 5.51 -4.41 -7.22
CA LEU A 74 6.27 -3.36 -7.91
C LEU A 74 5.59 -1.99 -7.80
N VAL A 75 4.26 -1.92 -7.85
CA VAL A 75 3.50 -0.67 -7.65
C VAL A 75 3.84 -0.01 -6.31
N TYR A 76 3.98 -0.80 -5.23
CA TYR A 76 4.36 -0.27 -3.93
C TYR A 76 5.86 0.03 -3.82
N VAL A 77 6.72 -0.87 -4.32
CA VAL A 77 8.18 -0.69 -4.27
C VAL A 77 8.63 0.55 -5.05
N MET A 78 8.02 0.83 -6.21
CA MET A 78 8.36 1.98 -7.04
C MET A 78 7.99 3.34 -6.41
N SER A 79 7.20 3.36 -5.32
CA SER A 79 6.96 4.57 -4.54
C SER A 79 8.23 5.10 -3.87
N ILE A 80 9.22 4.24 -3.61
CA ILE A 80 10.50 4.65 -3.01
C ILE A 80 11.31 5.53 -3.97
N PRO A 81 11.73 5.05 -5.15
CA PRO A 81 12.48 5.89 -6.09
C PRO A 81 11.65 7.09 -6.58
N GLY A 82 10.32 6.94 -6.72
CA GLY A 82 9.46 8.05 -7.14
C GLY A 82 9.38 9.19 -6.11
N GLY A 83 9.34 8.87 -4.81
CA GLY A 83 9.48 9.88 -3.75
C GLY A 83 10.86 10.53 -3.74
N MET A 84 11.93 9.73 -3.82
CA MET A 84 13.31 10.24 -3.85
C MET A 84 13.57 11.19 -5.02
N LEU A 85 13.00 10.90 -6.19
CA LEU A 85 13.11 11.76 -7.37
C LEU A 85 12.42 13.11 -7.17
N ALA A 86 11.26 13.12 -6.49
CA ALA A 86 10.58 14.35 -6.13
C ALA A 86 11.40 15.18 -5.14
N ASP A 87 11.94 14.53 -4.10
CA ASP A 87 12.68 15.19 -3.03
C ASP A 87 14.06 15.71 -3.47
N LYS A 88 14.62 15.22 -4.58
CA LYS A 88 15.99 15.61 -5.02
C LYS A 88 16.02 16.38 -6.34
N VAL A 89 15.11 16.08 -7.26
CA VAL A 89 15.25 16.53 -8.65
C VAL A 89 14.22 17.60 -9.01
N PHE A 90 12.92 17.28 -8.96
CA PHE A 90 11.89 18.13 -9.57
C PHE A 90 10.78 18.66 -8.63
N GLY A 91 10.69 18.18 -7.38
CA GLY A 91 9.60 18.52 -6.45
C GLY A 91 8.34 17.66 -6.63
N GLN A 92 7.54 17.54 -5.57
CA GLN A 92 6.37 16.66 -5.53
C GLN A 92 5.30 17.06 -6.56
N LYS A 93 5.12 18.36 -6.83
CA LYS A 93 4.18 18.88 -7.83
C LYS A 93 4.48 18.39 -9.25
N LYS A 94 5.75 18.38 -9.63
CA LYS A 94 6.18 17.87 -10.94
C LYS A 94 6.16 16.35 -10.98
N ALA A 95 6.52 15.68 -9.88
CA ALA A 95 6.45 14.23 -9.79
C ALA A 95 5.00 13.72 -9.97
N VAL A 96 4.01 14.37 -9.34
CA VAL A 96 2.58 14.08 -9.54
C VAL A 96 2.17 14.31 -11.00
N LEU A 97 2.58 15.42 -11.62
CA LEU A 97 2.27 15.68 -13.03
C LEU A 97 2.84 14.61 -13.97
N TYR A 98 4.12 14.26 -13.83
CA TYR A 98 4.78 13.26 -14.66
C TYR A 98 4.20 11.86 -14.40
N GLY A 99 3.95 11.51 -13.14
CA GLY A 99 3.27 10.28 -12.78
C GLY A 99 1.89 10.18 -13.43
N ALA A 100 1.09 11.25 -13.39
CA ALA A 100 -0.22 11.29 -14.02
C ALA A 100 -0.15 11.14 -15.55
N LEU A 101 0.80 11.80 -16.22
CA LEU A 101 1.02 11.65 -17.67
C LEU A 101 1.39 10.20 -18.05
N ILE A 102 2.29 9.59 -17.28
CA ILE A 102 2.69 8.19 -17.47
C ILE A 102 1.51 7.25 -17.24
N LEU A 103 0.65 7.52 -16.24
CA LEU A 103 -0.56 6.72 -15.99
C LEU A 103 -1.58 6.83 -17.13
N VAL A 104 -1.79 8.03 -17.68
CA VAL A 104 -2.64 8.20 -18.88
C VAL A 104 -2.11 7.37 -20.03
N ALA A 105 -0.79 7.40 -20.28
CA ALA A 105 -0.18 6.59 -21.33
C ALA A 105 -0.33 5.09 -21.04
N GLY A 106 -0.06 4.65 -19.81
CA GLY A 106 -0.15 3.25 -19.41
C GLY A 106 -1.56 2.69 -19.56
N HIS A 107 -2.56 3.34 -18.98
CA HIS A 107 -3.95 2.91 -19.12
C HIS A 107 -4.48 3.05 -20.55
N GLY A 108 -4.08 4.10 -21.28
CA GLY A 108 -4.46 4.29 -22.68
C GLY A 108 -3.93 3.17 -23.58
N ILE A 109 -2.70 2.70 -23.34
CA ILE A 109 -2.12 1.58 -24.08
C ILE A 109 -2.83 0.25 -23.78
N LEU A 110 -3.33 0.03 -22.57
CA LEU A 110 -4.10 -1.19 -22.23
C LEU A 110 -5.43 -1.31 -23.00
N ALA A 111 -5.91 -0.24 -23.62
CA ALA A 111 -7.08 -0.29 -24.50
C ALA A 111 -6.81 -1.03 -25.83
N PHE A 112 -5.55 -1.30 -26.18
CA PHE A 112 -5.19 -2.08 -27.37
C PHE A 112 -5.03 -3.56 -27.03
N ASP A 113 -5.72 -4.41 -27.78
CA ASP A 113 -5.66 -5.88 -27.66
C ASP A 113 -4.38 -6.45 -28.28
N GLN A 114 -3.24 -6.20 -27.63
CA GLN A 114 -1.93 -6.69 -28.05
C GLN A 114 -1.03 -6.96 -26.83
N MET A 115 -0.23 -8.03 -26.87
CA MET A 115 0.62 -8.42 -25.73
C MET A 115 1.70 -7.38 -25.39
N TRP A 116 2.31 -6.77 -26.42
CA TRP A 116 3.28 -5.70 -26.20
C TRP A 116 2.63 -4.50 -25.50
N ALA A 117 1.36 -4.20 -25.83
CA ALA A 117 0.61 -3.12 -25.23
C ALA A 117 0.26 -3.44 -23.77
N PHE A 118 -0.17 -4.68 -23.50
CA PHE A 118 -0.45 -5.16 -22.14
C PHE A 118 0.74 -4.96 -21.18
N TYR A 119 1.91 -5.52 -21.49
CA TYR A 119 3.08 -5.39 -20.61
C TYR A 119 3.63 -3.97 -20.55
N THR A 120 3.62 -3.23 -21.66
CA THR A 120 4.02 -1.81 -21.67
C THR A 120 3.09 -0.98 -20.78
N GLY A 121 1.79 -1.22 -20.85
CA GLY A 121 0.78 -0.57 -20.04
C GLY A 121 1.01 -0.82 -18.54
N LEU A 122 1.21 -2.08 -18.14
CA LEU A 122 1.51 -2.42 -16.74
C LEU A 122 2.82 -1.77 -16.25
N ALA A 123 3.88 -1.78 -17.06
CA ALA A 123 5.16 -1.17 -16.71
C ALA A 123 5.01 0.35 -16.52
N LEU A 124 4.31 1.03 -17.43
CA LEU A 124 4.03 2.45 -17.29
C LEU A 124 3.18 2.73 -16.04
N ILE A 125 2.16 1.93 -15.75
CA ILE A 125 1.35 2.12 -14.54
C ILE A 125 2.20 1.96 -13.27
N ILE A 126 3.07 0.96 -13.20
CA ILE A 126 4.02 0.78 -12.08
C ILE A 126 4.85 2.06 -11.87
N LEU A 127 5.43 2.61 -12.94
CA LEU A 127 6.24 3.83 -12.87
C LEU A 127 5.42 5.07 -12.51
N GLY A 128 4.24 5.19 -13.09
CA GLY A 128 3.33 6.32 -12.90
C GLY A 128 2.77 6.38 -11.49
N VAL A 129 2.31 5.25 -10.93
CA VAL A 129 1.88 5.17 -9.53
C VAL A 129 3.07 5.46 -8.60
N GLY A 130 4.26 4.91 -8.89
CA GLY A 130 5.47 5.15 -8.11
C GLY A 130 5.81 6.64 -7.98
N LEU A 131 5.59 7.42 -9.04
CA LEU A 131 5.80 8.88 -9.03
C LEU A 131 4.62 9.66 -8.41
N LEU A 132 3.38 9.23 -8.61
CA LEU A 132 2.21 9.99 -8.16
C LEU A 132 1.90 9.77 -6.67
N LYS A 133 1.73 8.51 -6.27
CA LYS A 133 1.19 8.09 -4.97
C LYS A 133 1.92 8.63 -3.73
N PRO A 134 3.26 8.50 -3.60
CA PRO A 134 3.96 9.04 -2.43
C PRO A 134 3.92 10.57 -2.40
N ASN A 135 3.93 11.20 -3.57
CA ASN A 135 4.14 12.64 -3.71
C ASN A 135 2.85 13.45 -3.53
N ILE A 136 1.72 12.95 -4.02
CA ILE A 136 0.42 13.60 -3.81
C ILE A 136 0.02 13.59 -2.33
N SER A 137 0.32 12.50 -1.61
CA SER A 137 0.10 12.39 -0.16
C SER A 137 0.92 13.42 0.61
N THR A 138 2.18 13.63 0.22
CA THR A 138 3.03 14.69 0.79
C THR A 138 2.47 16.08 0.50
N MET A 139 1.92 16.31 -0.70
CA MET A 139 1.27 17.58 -1.02
C MET A 139 0.05 17.86 -0.13
N VAL A 140 -0.76 16.86 0.20
CA VAL A 140 -1.88 17.04 1.15
C VAL A 140 -1.38 17.53 2.51
N GLY A 141 -0.30 16.94 3.02
CA GLY A 141 0.33 17.39 4.26
C GLY A 141 0.83 18.84 4.18
N GLY A 142 1.43 19.21 3.05
CA GLY A 142 1.97 20.56 2.81
C GLY A 142 0.93 21.66 2.65
N LEU A 143 -0.37 21.33 2.54
CA LEU A 143 -1.45 22.33 2.55
C LEU A 143 -1.66 22.97 3.93
N TYR A 144 -1.20 22.32 4.99
CA TYR A 144 -1.45 22.73 6.37
C TYR A 144 -0.14 23.15 7.05
N LYS A 145 -0.20 24.19 7.88
CA LYS A 145 0.93 24.62 8.70
C LYS A 145 1.22 23.62 9.81
N GLU A 146 2.45 23.60 10.32
CA GLU A 146 2.80 22.81 11.50
C GLU A 146 1.90 23.22 12.68
N GLY A 147 1.26 22.24 13.32
CA GLY A 147 0.30 22.45 14.41
C GLY A 147 -1.16 22.73 14.00
N ASP A 148 -1.48 22.82 12.71
CA ASP A 148 -2.88 23.00 12.27
C ASP A 148 -3.73 21.76 12.53
N ILE A 149 -4.72 21.88 13.43
CA ILE A 149 -5.63 20.81 13.84
C ILE A 149 -6.49 20.25 12.69
N ARG A 150 -6.61 20.98 11.58
CA ARG A 150 -7.38 20.56 10.40
C ARG A 150 -6.63 19.55 9.55
N ARG A 151 -5.32 19.40 9.72
CA ARG A 151 -4.48 18.50 8.92
C ARG A 151 -5.01 17.07 8.94
N ASP A 152 -5.33 16.54 10.12
CA ASP A 152 -5.80 15.15 10.27
C ASP A 152 -7.18 14.94 9.62
N LYS A 153 -8.07 15.93 9.74
CA LYS A 153 -9.35 15.94 9.03
C LYS A 153 -9.16 16.02 7.51
N GLY A 154 -8.17 16.79 7.06
CA GLY A 154 -7.78 16.87 5.65
C GLY A 154 -7.35 15.53 5.08
N PHE A 155 -6.49 14.79 5.80
CA PHE A 155 -6.13 13.42 5.41
C PHE A 155 -7.34 12.47 5.43
N SER A 156 -8.27 12.64 6.37
CA SER A 156 -9.51 11.84 6.40
C SER A 156 -10.39 12.10 5.17
N ILE A 157 -10.56 13.36 4.75
CA ILE A 157 -11.26 13.72 3.52
C ILE A 157 -10.56 13.13 2.31
N PHE A 158 -9.24 13.28 2.21
CA PHE A 158 -8.43 12.68 1.14
C PHE A 158 -8.62 11.16 1.04
N TYR A 159 -8.62 10.48 2.18
CA TYR A 159 -8.83 9.03 2.28
C TYR A 159 -10.23 8.57 1.84
N ILE A 160 -11.27 9.40 2.05
CA ILE A 160 -12.61 9.13 1.50
C ILE A 160 -12.56 9.10 -0.04
N GLY A 161 -11.78 9.99 -0.67
CA GLY A 161 -11.63 10.04 -2.13
C GLY A 161 -11.03 8.77 -2.70
N ILE A 162 -10.04 8.19 -2.01
CA ILE A 162 -9.42 6.91 -2.39
C ILE A 162 -10.46 5.78 -2.43
N ASN A 163 -11.24 5.65 -1.36
CA ASN A 163 -12.25 4.59 -1.24
C ASN A 163 -13.42 4.80 -2.21
N LEU A 164 -13.85 6.05 -2.40
CA LEU A 164 -14.89 6.38 -3.37
C LEU A 164 -14.45 6.03 -4.79
N GLY A 165 -13.21 6.37 -5.17
CA GLY A 165 -12.65 6.01 -6.48
C GLY A 165 -12.60 4.49 -6.69
N SER A 166 -12.13 3.74 -5.68
CA SER A 166 -12.07 2.28 -5.70
C SER A 166 -13.45 1.63 -5.87
N LEU A 167 -14.43 2.09 -5.08
CA LEU A 167 -15.81 1.59 -5.13
C LEU A 167 -16.45 1.84 -6.49
N LEU A 168 -16.35 3.08 -7.00
CA LEU A 168 -16.95 3.43 -8.29
C LEU A 168 -16.28 2.69 -9.44
N ALA A 169 -14.97 2.48 -9.38
CA ALA A 169 -14.25 1.79 -10.44
C ALA A 169 -14.62 0.30 -10.54
N THR A 170 -14.69 -0.39 -9.41
CA THR A 170 -15.07 -1.81 -9.38
C THR A 170 -16.48 -2.03 -9.92
N PHE A 171 -17.41 -1.09 -9.69
CA PHE A 171 -18.74 -1.15 -10.30
C PHE A 171 -18.73 -0.79 -11.80
N ILE A 172 -18.16 0.36 -12.17
CA ILE A 172 -18.28 0.91 -13.52
C ILE A 172 -17.30 0.25 -14.49
N VAL A 173 -16.00 0.28 -14.19
CA VAL A 173 -14.97 -0.35 -15.04
C VAL A 173 -15.13 -1.87 -15.04
N GLY A 174 -15.47 -2.45 -13.89
CA GLY A 174 -15.77 -3.88 -13.77
C GLY A 174 -16.92 -4.32 -14.66
N TYR A 175 -18.05 -3.61 -14.61
CA TYR A 175 -19.20 -3.88 -15.48
C TYR A 175 -18.82 -3.76 -16.96
N VAL A 176 -18.19 -2.66 -17.38
CA VAL A 176 -17.79 -2.47 -18.78
C VAL A 176 -16.82 -3.55 -19.24
N GLY A 177 -15.82 -3.88 -18.42
CA GLY A 177 -14.82 -4.88 -18.77
C GLY A 177 -15.38 -6.29 -18.92
N GLU A 178 -16.21 -6.74 -17.97
CA GLU A 178 -16.75 -8.10 -17.97
C GLU A 178 -17.91 -8.30 -18.95
N THR A 179 -18.77 -7.27 -19.14
CA THR A 179 -20.02 -7.43 -19.90
C THR A 179 -19.99 -6.84 -21.31
N ILE A 180 -19.15 -5.83 -21.56
CA ILE A 180 -19.05 -5.15 -22.87
C ILE A 180 -17.73 -5.52 -23.56
N GLY A 181 -16.62 -5.54 -22.83
CA GLY A 181 -15.34 -6.05 -23.30
C GLY A 181 -14.16 -5.52 -22.52
N TRP A 182 -13.15 -6.37 -22.31
CA TRP A 182 -12.00 -6.10 -21.43
C TRP A 182 -11.28 -4.80 -21.78
N HIS A 183 -10.99 -4.58 -23.06
CA HIS A 183 -10.29 -3.38 -23.54
C HIS A 183 -11.11 -2.09 -23.43
N TYR A 184 -12.45 -2.17 -23.47
CA TYR A 184 -13.30 -1.04 -23.14
C TYR A 184 -13.21 -0.68 -21.67
N GLY A 185 -13.14 -1.70 -20.79
CA GLY A 185 -12.88 -1.50 -19.36
C GLY A 185 -11.52 -0.84 -19.11
N PHE A 186 -10.45 -1.37 -19.72
CA PHE A 186 -9.11 -0.77 -19.63
C PHE A 186 -9.05 0.66 -20.20
N GLY A 187 -9.69 0.90 -21.35
CA GLY A 187 -9.80 2.23 -21.96
C GLY A 187 -10.58 3.21 -21.10
N LEU A 188 -11.66 2.78 -20.45
CA LEU A 188 -12.43 3.60 -19.53
C LEU A 188 -11.59 4.03 -18.31
N ALA A 189 -10.75 3.14 -17.78
CA ALA A 189 -9.77 3.52 -16.76
C ALA A 189 -8.79 4.59 -17.27
N GLY A 190 -8.38 4.52 -18.54
CA GLY A 190 -7.55 5.55 -19.18
C GLY A 190 -8.24 6.91 -19.31
N ILE A 191 -9.51 6.92 -19.71
CA ILE A 191 -10.34 8.14 -19.78
C ILE A 191 -10.49 8.77 -18.39
N ALA A 192 -10.76 7.96 -17.37
CA ALA A 192 -10.83 8.42 -15.98
C ALA A 192 -9.51 9.06 -15.50
N MET A 193 -8.38 8.42 -15.81
CA MET A 193 -7.07 8.98 -15.48
C MET A 193 -6.80 10.32 -16.20
N LEU A 194 -7.26 10.46 -17.45
CA LEU A 194 -7.16 11.71 -18.20
C LEU A 194 -7.97 12.83 -17.54
N PHE A 195 -9.16 12.53 -16.98
CA PHE A 195 -9.90 13.49 -16.16
C PHE A 195 -9.13 13.87 -14.89
N GLY A 196 -8.51 12.90 -14.20
CA GLY A 196 -7.65 13.16 -13.04
C GLY A 196 -6.49 14.11 -13.36
N LEU A 197 -5.83 13.91 -14.51
CA LEU A 197 -4.80 14.81 -15.02
C LEU A 197 -5.36 16.21 -15.33
N GLY A 198 -6.53 16.29 -15.98
CA GLY A 198 -7.21 17.56 -16.27
C GLY A 198 -7.54 18.36 -15.00
N VAL A 199 -8.07 17.69 -13.97
CA VAL A 199 -8.31 18.28 -12.65
C VAL A 199 -7.00 18.80 -12.04
N TYR A 200 -5.93 18.02 -12.11
CA TYR A 200 -4.64 18.41 -11.54
C TYR A 200 -4.06 19.65 -12.24
N LEU A 201 -4.07 19.67 -13.58
CA LEU A 201 -3.61 20.78 -14.41
C LEU A 201 -4.39 22.07 -14.11
N TYR A 202 -5.72 21.98 -14.09
CA TYR A 202 -6.58 23.10 -13.71
C TYR A 202 -6.30 23.60 -12.29
N GLY A 203 -6.05 22.66 -11.38
CA GLY A 203 -5.91 22.91 -9.96
C GLY A 203 -4.54 23.42 -9.52
N GLN A 204 -3.51 23.42 -10.39
CA GLN A 204 -2.16 23.88 -10.04
C GLN A 204 -2.13 25.32 -9.49
N LYS A 205 -3.05 26.18 -9.94
CA LYS A 205 -3.22 27.55 -9.43
C LYS A 205 -3.62 27.62 -7.95
N TYR A 206 -4.15 26.54 -7.37
CA TYR A 206 -4.49 26.43 -5.95
C TYR A 206 -3.40 25.72 -5.13
N LEU A 207 -2.30 25.29 -5.77
CA LEU A 207 -1.21 24.52 -5.17
C LEU A 207 0.13 25.30 -5.19
N VAL A 208 0.08 26.63 -5.26
CA VAL A 208 1.26 27.50 -5.50
C VAL A 208 2.39 27.23 -4.51
N HIS A 209 2.08 27.04 -3.22
CA HIS A 209 3.08 26.89 -2.15
C HIS A 209 3.36 25.43 -1.76
N VAL A 210 2.77 24.46 -2.46
CA VAL A 210 2.81 23.04 -2.07
C VAL A 210 3.55 22.20 -3.09
N GLY A 211 4.43 21.32 -2.63
CA GLY A 211 5.15 20.37 -3.48
C GLY A 211 6.15 21.02 -4.44
N ASN A 212 6.63 22.22 -4.12
CA ASN A 212 7.65 22.88 -4.93
C ASN A 212 8.99 22.16 -4.81
N LYS A 213 9.92 22.48 -5.72
CA LYS A 213 11.27 21.90 -5.67
C LYS A 213 11.91 22.22 -4.30
N PRO A 214 12.45 21.23 -3.58
CA PRO A 214 13.09 21.47 -2.29
C PRO A 214 14.30 22.38 -2.44
N THR A 215 14.48 23.23 -1.42
CA THR A 215 15.57 24.19 -1.30
C THR A 215 16.90 23.49 -1.04
N GLU A 216 18.01 24.18 -1.31
CA GLU A 216 19.35 23.63 -1.04
C GLU A 216 19.62 23.38 0.45
N GLN A 217 18.88 24.02 1.35
CA GLN A 217 18.96 23.77 2.79
C GLN A 217 18.24 22.47 3.17
N GLU A 218 17.02 22.26 2.68
CA GLU A 218 16.26 21.01 2.89
C GLU A 218 17.01 19.78 2.34
N LYS A 219 17.74 19.92 1.22
CA LYS A 219 18.58 18.86 0.68
C LYS A 219 19.78 18.49 1.54
N LYS A 220 20.33 19.45 2.32
CA LYS A 220 21.48 19.21 3.20
C LYS A 220 21.06 18.47 4.48
N GLU A 221 19.83 18.70 4.92
CA GLU A 221 19.25 18.05 6.10
C GLU A 221 18.75 16.62 5.80
N ASP A 222 18.45 16.31 4.53
CA ASP A 222 18.01 14.99 4.09
C ASP A 222 19.12 13.92 4.18
N VAL A 223 18.71 12.67 4.42
CA VAL A 223 19.61 11.54 4.50
C VAL A 223 20.06 11.12 3.10
N SER A 224 21.34 11.32 2.81
CA SER A 224 21.95 10.79 1.60
C SER A 224 22.07 9.25 1.66
N LEU A 225 21.20 8.56 0.91
CA LEU A 225 21.32 7.11 0.67
C LEU A 225 22.69 6.72 0.10
N GLY A 226 23.29 7.55 -0.76
CA GLY A 226 24.64 7.32 -1.26
C GLY A 226 25.69 7.28 -0.14
N LYS A 227 25.55 8.13 0.88
CA LYS A 227 26.40 8.09 2.08
C LYS A 227 26.13 6.82 2.92
N LEU A 228 24.88 6.38 3.06
CA LEU A 228 24.56 5.13 3.76
C LEU A 228 25.16 3.91 3.04
N PHE A 229 25.09 3.85 1.71
CA PHE A 229 25.73 2.78 0.92
C PHE A 229 27.26 2.85 0.97
N SER A 230 27.85 4.05 0.95
CA SER A 230 29.31 4.22 1.14
C SER A 230 29.76 3.78 2.54
N ASN A 231 28.96 4.06 3.57
CA ASN A 231 29.25 3.59 4.92
C ASN A 231 29.07 2.06 5.05
N LEU A 232 28.15 1.46 4.28
CA LEU A 232 27.94 0.02 4.22
C LEU A 232 29.19 -0.70 3.71
N SER A 233 29.86 -0.19 2.67
CA SER A 233 31.10 -0.80 2.14
C SER A 233 32.27 -0.73 3.12
N GLN A 234 32.22 0.18 4.09
CA GLN A 234 33.22 0.31 5.16
C GLN A 234 32.90 -0.53 6.39
N SER A 235 31.80 -1.29 6.39
CA SER A 235 31.32 -2.03 7.56
C SER A 235 31.33 -3.55 7.30
N PRO A 236 32.40 -4.27 7.68
CA PRO A 236 32.64 -5.65 7.23
C PRO A 236 31.51 -6.64 7.53
N LEU A 237 30.91 -6.56 8.73
CA LEU A 237 29.80 -7.45 9.12
C LEU A 237 28.57 -7.23 8.25
N GLN A 238 28.13 -5.97 8.12
CA GLN A 238 26.93 -5.62 7.35
C GLN A 238 27.15 -5.88 5.85
N LEU A 239 28.32 -5.54 5.32
CA LEU A 239 28.69 -5.85 3.95
C LEU A 239 28.70 -7.37 3.70
N GLY A 240 29.27 -8.15 4.63
CA GLY A 240 29.27 -9.62 4.55
C GLY A 240 27.86 -10.19 4.47
N VAL A 241 26.94 -9.73 5.33
CA VAL A 241 25.53 -10.15 5.28
C VAL A 241 24.88 -9.79 3.93
N VAL A 242 25.09 -8.57 3.43
CA VAL A 242 24.53 -8.14 2.14
C VAL A 242 25.09 -8.97 0.98
N LEU A 243 26.40 -9.21 0.96
CA LEU A 243 27.04 -10.03 -0.07
C LEU A 243 26.56 -11.49 -0.02
N LEU A 244 26.33 -12.06 1.16
CA LEU A 244 25.78 -13.40 1.31
C LEU A 244 24.35 -13.49 0.74
N ILE A 245 23.49 -12.51 1.03
CA ILE A 245 22.13 -12.48 0.47
C ILE A 245 22.19 -12.28 -1.05
N CYS A 246 23.08 -11.43 -1.57
CA CYS A 246 23.28 -11.25 -3.02
C CYS A 246 23.82 -12.51 -3.69
N ALA A 247 24.75 -13.24 -3.06
CA ALA A 247 25.24 -14.51 -3.58
C ALA A 247 24.12 -15.56 -3.62
N TYR A 248 23.30 -15.64 -2.57
CA TYR A 248 22.09 -16.46 -2.57
C TYR A 248 21.10 -16.02 -3.65
N ALA A 249 20.96 -14.71 -3.90
CA ALA A 249 20.08 -14.18 -4.94
C ALA A 249 20.48 -14.66 -6.34
N VAL A 250 21.78 -14.64 -6.63
CA VAL A 250 22.33 -15.15 -7.90
C VAL A 250 22.14 -16.66 -7.98
N TYR A 251 22.43 -17.39 -6.90
CA TYR A 251 22.20 -18.84 -6.82
C TYR A 251 20.72 -19.19 -7.09
N ALA A 252 19.79 -18.48 -6.46
CA ALA A 252 18.35 -18.66 -6.67
C ALA A 252 17.95 -18.44 -8.13
N GLY A 253 18.55 -17.45 -8.81
CA GLY A 253 18.28 -17.21 -10.24
C GLY A 253 18.64 -18.40 -11.14
N PHE A 254 19.68 -19.15 -10.80
CA PHE A 254 20.09 -20.34 -11.56
C PHE A 254 19.40 -21.64 -11.11
N THR A 255 18.80 -21.68 -9.93
CA THR A 255 18.31 -22.93 -9.31
C THR A 255 16.82 -22.98 -9.05
N TYR A 256 16.14 -21.84 -8.93
CA TYR A 256 14.70 -21.82 -8.79
C TYR A 256 14.05 -22.14 -10.13
N ASP A 257 13.07 -23.03 -10.10
CA ASP A 257 12.20 -23.31 -11.23
C ASP A 257 11.20 -22.16 -11.45
N GLY A 258 10.73 -22.00 -12.69
CA GLY A 258 9.73 -21.00 -13.06
C GLY A 258 10.29 -19.85 -13.90
N VAL A 259 9.40 -19.15 -14.59
CA VAL A 259 9.74 -18.05 -15.51
C VAL A 259 10.16 -16.77 -14.78
N ASP A 260 9.94 -16.70 -13.47
CA ASP A 260 10.21 -15.54 -12.61
C ASP A 260 11.44 -15.73 -11.70
N ASN A 261 12.26 -16.77 -11.93
CA ASN A 261 13.51 -17.02 -11.21
C ASN A 261 14.45 -15.79 -11.14
N TRP A 262 14.66 -15.09 -12.26
CA TRP A 262 15.44 -13.86 -12.30
C TRP A 262 14.75 -12.67 -11.62
N ALA A 263 13.41 -12.68 -11.54
CA ALA A 263 12.68 -11.68 -10.76
C ALA A 263 12.94 -11.90 -9.26
N TYR A 264 13.02 -13.15 -8.78
CA TYR A 264 13.47 -13.46 -7.42
C TYR A 264 14.90 -13.02 -7.15
N THR A 265 15.83 -13.16 -8.11
CA THR A 265 17.18 -12.60 -7.98
C THR A 265 17.14 -11.09 -7.75
N ALA A 266 16.39 -10.34 -8.57
CA ALA A 266 16.23 -8.90 -8.41
C ALA A 266 15.60 -8.53 -7.05
N LEU A 267 14.58 -9.29 -6.62
CA LEU A 267 13.92 -9.11 -5.33
C LEU A 267 14.87 -9.33 -4.15
N TYR A 268 15.64 -10.42 -4.16
CA TYR A 268 16.57 -10.73 -3.08
C TYR A 268 17.73 -9.73 -3.01
N ILE A 269 18.22 -9.24 -4.15
CA ILE A 269 19.17 -8.11 -4.17
C ILE A 269 18.54 -6.85 -3.57
N PHE A 270 17.30 -6.52 -3.93
CA PHE A 270 16.59 -5.38 -3.35
C PHE A 270 16.44 -5.52 -1.82
N ILE A 271 16.02 -6.69 -1.33
CA ILE A 271 15.92 -6.99 0.10
C ILE A 271 17.29 -6.87 0.77
N ALA A 272 18.36 -7.38 0.16
CA ALA A 272 19.72 -7.27 0.68
C ALA A 272 20.13 -5.80 0.85
N LEU A 273 19.87 -4.96 -0.15
CA LEU A 273 20.18 -3.54 -0.09
C LEU A 273 19.37 -2.81 0.99
N VAL A 274 18.06 -3.06 1.07
CA VAL A 274 17.21 -2.47 2.11
C VAL A 274 17.66 -2.92 3.50
N ALA A 275 17.89 -4.21 3.71
CA ALA A 275 18.40 -4.76 4.96
C ALA A 275 19.77 -4.16 5.33
N GLY A 276 20.68 -4.02 4.36
CA GLY A 276 21.97 -3.36 4.51
C GLY A 276 21.82 -1.94 5.03
N VAL A 277 20.94 -1.15 4.41
CA VAL A 277 20.63 0.22 4.84
C VAL A 277 20.01 0.23 6.25
N MET A 278 19.08 -0.67 6.58
CA MET A 278 18.48 -0.76 7.92
C MET A 278 19.52 -1.09 9.00
N MET A 279 20.43 -2.03 8.73
CA MET A 279 21.53 -2.37 9.64
C MET A 279 22.47 -1.19 9.84
N MET A 280 22.76 -0.42 8.79
CA MET A 280 23.58 0.78 8.90
C MET A 280 22.91 1.87 9.72
N ILE A 281 21.60 2.07 9.55
CA ILE A 281 20.83 2.99 10.38
C ILE A 281 20.94 2.56 11.84
N TYR A 282 20.60 1.30 12.16
CA TYR A 282 20.68 0.77 13.51
C TYR A 282 22.06 0.96 14.16
N LYS A 283 23.13 0.69 13.41
CA LYS A 283 24.52 0.91 13.87
C LYS A 283 24.81 2.37 14.20
N ASN A 284 24.25 3.30 13.42
CA ASN A 284 24.47 4.75 13.56
C ASN A 284 23.55 5.41 14.61
N LEU A 285 22.62 4.68 15.22
CA LEU A 285 21.79 5.21 16.30
C LEU A 285 22.61 5.35 17.60
N ASN A 286 22.50 6.52 18.21
CA ASN A 286 23.40 6.94 19.30
C ASN A 286 22.94 6.48 20.70
N THR A 287 21.65 6.15 20.86
CA THR A 287 21.06 5.81 22.16
C THR A 287 20.39 4.44 22.09
N GLN A 288 20.35 3.74 23.22
CA GLN A 288 19.66 2.46 23.32
C GLN A 288 18.15 2.61 23.09
N ILE A 289 17.56 3.72 23.53
CA ILE A 289 16.14 4.04 23.30
C ILE A 289 15.80 4.06 21.81
N LEU A 290 16.62 4.73 20.98
CA LEU A 290 16.42 4.78 19.54
C LEU A 290 16.59 3.40 18.90
N LYS A 291 17.56 2.60 19.36
CA LYS A 291 17.79 1.23 18.88
C LYS A 291 16.61 0.32 19.18
N ASP A 292 16.08 0.38 20.40
CA ASP A 292 14.91 -0.40 20.83
C ASP A 292 13.67 -0.03 20.01
N ARG A 293 13.39 1.28 19.85
CA ARG A 293 12.29 1.77 19.01
C ARG A 293 12.45 1.33 17.56
N PHE A 294 13.64 1.45 17.00
CA PHE A 294 13.93 1.04 15.63
C PHE A 294 13.75 -0.47 15.42
N LEU A 295 14.15 -1.29 16.40
CA LEU A 295 13.94 -2.73 16.34
C LEU A 295 12.44 -3.08 16.35
N VAL A 296 11.65 -2.45 17.21
CA VAL A 296 10.19 -2.65 17.25
C VAL A 296 9.54 -2.19 15.93
N LEU A 297 10.03 -1.08 15.37
CA LEU A 297 9.59 -0.60 14.06
C LEU A 297 9.83 -1.66 12.97
N LEU A 298 11.03 -2.23 12.89
CA LEU A 298 11.33 -3.29 11.92
C LEU A 298 10.46 -4.54 12.13
N LEU A 299 10.21 -4.94 13.38
CA LEU A 299 9.33 -6.06 13.69
C LEU A 299 7.88 -5.77 13.28
N SER A 300 7.42 -4.52 13.37
CA SER A 300 6.08 -4.14 12.91
C SER A 300 5.90 -4.32 11.40
N PHE A 301 6.98 -4.21 10.60
CA PHE A 301 6.92 -4.50 9.17
C PHE A 301 6.64 -5.97 8.86
N LEU A 302 7.03 -6.90 9.74
CA LEU A 302 6.64 -8.31 9.59
C LEU A 302 5.12 -8.48 9.76
N ILE A 303 4.52 -7.75 10.71
CA ILE A 303 3.06 -7.77 10.88
C ILE A 303 2.36 -7.22 9.63
N VAL A 304 2.91 -6.14 9.04
CA VAL A 304 2.42 -5.55 7.79
C VAL A 304 2.53 -6.55 6.63
N ILE A 305 3.66 -7.23 6.45
CA ILE A 305 3.85 -8.25 5.41
C ILE A 305 2.84 -9.38 5.55
N VAL A 306 2.66 -9.91 6.77
CA VAL A 306 1.70 -10.99 7.04
C VAL A 306 0.27 -10.55 6.77
N PHE A 307 -0.11 -9.35 7.22
CA PHE A 307 -1.44 -8.80 6.99
C PHE A 307 -1.73 -8.68 5.49
N TRP A 308 -0.85 -8.02 4.72
CA TRP A 308 -1.08 -7.85 3.29
C TRP A 308 -0.91 -9.13 2.48
N GLY A 309 -0.07 -10.08 2.94
CA GLY A 309 0.06 -11.41 2.34
C GLY A 309 -1.22 -12.24 2.37
N ALA A 310 -2.07 -12.01 3.35
CA ALA A 310 -3.39 -12.62 3.42
C ALA A 310 -4.47 -11.70 2.80
N PHE A 311 -4.45 -10.41 3.09
CA PHE A 311 -5.47 -9.46 2.60
C PHE A 311 -5.50 -9.37 1.06
N GLU A 312 -4.34 -9.39 0.40
CA GLU A 312 -4.24 -9.12 -1.05
C GLU A 312 -4.63 -10.32 -1.93
N GLN A 313 -5.03 -11.44 -1.32
CA GLN A 313 -5.75 -12.52 -2.04
C GLN A 313 -7.02 -12.01 -2.72
N ALA A 314 -7.59 -10.90 -2.23
CA ALA A 314 -8.78 -10.25 -2.74
C ALA A 314 -8.77 -9.97 -4.25
N GLY A 315 -7.62 -9.59 -4.83
CA GLY A 315 -7.50 -9.36 -6.29
C GLY A 315 -6.90 -10.53 -7.06
N GLY A 316 -6.32 -11.51 -6.35
CA GLY A 316 -5.75 -12.75 -6.90
C GLY A 316 -6.73 -13.92 -6.76
N LEU A 317 -6.38 -14.88 -5.90
CA LEU A 317 -7.12 -16.12 -5.70
C LEU A 317 -8.62 -15.92 -5.43
N MET A 318 -9.00 -14.96 -4.58
CA MET A 318 -10.43 -14.72 -4.29
C MET A 318 -11.19 -14.17 -5.50
N SER A 319 -10.55 -13.38 -6.35
CA SER A 319 -11.16 -12.85 -7.57
C SER A 319 -11.48 -13.98 -8.56
N ILE A 320 -10.51 -14.86 -8.77
CA ILE A 320 -10.66 -16.05 -9.64
C ILE A 320 -11.72 -16.99 -9.05
N TYR A 321 -11.65 -17.27 -7.74
CA TYR A 321 -12.65 -18.09 -7.04
C TYR A 321 -14.07 -17.50 -7.20
N THR A 322 -14.19 -16.17 -7.06
CA THR A 322 -15.46 -15.47 -7.25
C THR A 322 -15.99 -15.71 -8.65
N LYS A 323 -15.13 -15.68 -9.69
CA LYS A 323 -15.48 -15.87 -11.10
C LYS A 323 -15.86 -17.31 -11.46
N GLN A 324 -15.13 -18.29 -10.92
CA GLN A 324 -15.22 -19.68 -11.35
C GLN A 324 -16.11 -20.54 -10.44
N ASN A 325 -16.13 -20.28 -9.14
CA ASN A 325 -16.63 -21.23 -8.13
C ASN A 325 -17.84 -20.68 -7.34
N THR A 326 -18.29 -19.47 -7.62
CA THR A 326 -19.40 -18.80 -6.92
C THR A 326 -20.59 -18.65 -7.85
N ASP A 327 -21.79 -19.06 -7.41
CA ASP A 327 -23.03 -18.73 -8.11
C ASP A 327 -23.33 -17.24 -7.91
N ARG A 328 -23.20 -16.47 -8.99
CA ARG A 328 -23.39 -15.00 -9.00
C ARG A 328 -24.74 -14.58 -9.55
N MET A 329 -25.69 -15.50 -9.72
CA MET A 329 -27.02 -15.18 -10.20
C MET A 329 -27.84 -14.47 -9.11
N LEU A 330 -28.27 -13.25 -9.37
CA LEU A 330 -29.21 -12.51 -8.52
C LEU A 330 -30.36 -11.97 -9.36
N TRP A 331 -31.58 -12.35 -9.02
CA TRP A 331 -32.81 -11.92 -9.72
C TRP A 331 -32.77 -12.11 -11.25
N GLY A 332 -32.15 -13.20 -11.71
CA GLY A 332 -32.05 -13.54 -13.14
C GLY A 332 -30.92 -12.85 -13.88
N TRP A 333 -30.06 -12.09 -13.19
CA TRP A 333 -28.88 -11.43 -13.76
C TRP A 333 -27.61 -11.90 -13.06
N GLU A 334 -26.55 -12.13 -13.83
CA GLU A 334 -25.26 -12.53 -13.29
C GLU A 334 -24.45 -11.32 -12.84
N ILE A 335 -24.11 -11.27 -11.55
CA ILE A 335 -23.30 -10.20 -10.99
C ILE A 335 -21.84 -10.32 -11.47
N PRO A 336 -21.21 -9.25 -12.01
CA PRO A 336 -19.80 -9.24 -12.36
C PRO A 336 -18.92 -9.59 -11.16
N ALA A 337 -17.94 -10.48 -11.35
CA ALA A 337 -17.04 -10.90 -10.27
C ALA A 337 -16.22 -9.72 -9.71
N THR A 338 -15.90 -8.73 -10.55
CA THR A 338 -15.22 -7.48 -10.18
C THR A 338 -15.94 -6.68 -9.10
N TRP A 339 -17.27 -6.75 -9.01
CA TRP A 339 -18.05 -5.99 -8.03
C TRP A 339 -17.74 -6.41 -6.59
N PHE A 340 -17.34 -7.66 -6.37
CA PHE A 340 -16.97 -8.16 -5.04
C PHE A 340 -15.71 -7.47 -4.51
N GLN A 341 -14.79 -7.06 -5.37
CA GLN A 341 -13.62 -6.29 -4.94
C GLN A 341 -14.03 -4.90 -4.39
N GLY A 342 -15.15 -4.34 -4.86
CA GLY A 342 -15.72 -3.09 -4.35
C GLY A 342 -16.28 -3.18 -2.93
N LEU A 343 -16.57 -4.40 -2.43
CA LEU A 343 -17.08 -4.60 -1.08
C LEU A 343 -16.12 -4.05 -0.02
N ASN A 344 -14.81 -4.18 -0.21
CA ASN A 344 -13.83 -3.63 0.73
C ASN A 344 -13.98 -2.11 0.87
N ALA A 345 -13.94 -1.37 -0.24
CA ALA A 345 -14.09 0.09 -0.22
C ALA A 345 -15.46 0.51 0.35
N GLY A 346 -16.54 -0.20 0.01
CA GLY A 346 -17.88 0.04 0.55
C GLY A 346 -17.93 -0.16 2.07
N PHE A 347 -17.35 -1.25 2.57
CA PHE A 347 -17.29 -1.52 4.00
C PHE A 347 -16.38 -0.54 4.75
N ILE A 348 -15.30 -0.04 4.15
CA ILE A 348 -14.50 1.04 4.76
C ILE A 348 -15.38 2.27 4.99
N ILE A 349 -16.13 2.71 3.97
CA ILE A 349 -17.01 3.89 4.06
C ILE A 349 -18.07 3.70 5.16
N ILE A 350 -18.65 2.49 5.27
CA ILE A 350 -19.69 2.20 6.25
C ILE A 350 -19.14 2.05 7.68
N PHE A 351 -18.02 1.34 7.86
CA PHE A 351 -17.56 0.87 9.16
C PHE A 351 -16.36 1.63 9.75
N ALA A 352 -15.67 2.50 8.99
CA ALA A 352 -14.49 3.21 9.48
C ALA A 352 -14.75 3.98 10.79
N THR A 353 -15.86 4.73 10.87
CA THR A 353 -16.21 5.50 12.06
C THR A 353 -16.57 4.61 13.25
N LEU A 354 -17.23 3.47 13.00
CA LEU A 354 -17.61 2.50 14.03
C LEU A 354 -16.38 1.83 14.64
N VAL A 355 -15.45 1.36 13.81
CA VAL A 355 -14.20 0.72 14.26
C VAL A 355 -13.30 1.72 14.99
N ALA A 356 -13.14 2.95 14.46
CA ALA A 356 -12.40 4.01 15.14
C ALA A 356 -13.03 4.36 16.50
N GLY A 357 -14.36 4.46 16.56
CA GLY A 357 -15.11 4.70 17.79
C GLY A 357 -14.96 3.59 18.83
N TYR A 358 -14.91 2.32 18.40
CA TYR A 358 -14.62 1.18 19.27
C TYR A 358 -13.25 1.33 19.95
N TRP A 359 -12.21 1.61 19.17
CA TRP A 359 -10.85 1.78 19.70
C TRP A 359 -10.71 3.01 20.59
N ALA A 360 -11.37 4.12 20.24
CA ALA A 360 -11.40 5.32 21.08
C ALA A 360 -12.07 5.05 22.43
N LYS A 361 -13.26 4.42 22.44
CA LYS A 361 -13.96 4.02 23.67
C LYS A 361 -13.13 3.06 24.52
N ARG A 362 -12.39 2.14 23.89
CA ARG A 362 -11.50 1.21 24.58
C ARG A 362 -10.34 1.95 25.26
N LYS A 363 -9.70 2.89 24.57
CA LYS A 363 -8.63 3.75 25.13
C LYS A 363 -9.14 4.60 26.30
N LEU A 364 -10.32 5.22 26.18
CA LEU A 364 -10.93 6.01 27.26
C LEU A 364 -11.25 5.19 28.52
N LYS A 365 -11.48 3.87 28.38
CA LYS A 365 -11.67 2.94 29.50
C LYS A 365 -10.37 2.43 30.11
N GLY A 366 -9.21 2.97 29.72
CA GLY A 366 -7.89 2.51 30.17
C GLY A 366 -7.55 1.08 29.74
N LYS A 367 -8.28 0.52 28.75
CA LYS A 367 -8.01 -0.82 28.23
C LYS A 367 -6.93 -0.77 27.15
N GLU A 368 -6.21 -1.88 26.99
CA GLU A 368 -5.12 -2.00 26.01
C GLU A 368 -5.60 -1.67 24.59
N ALA A 369 -4.89 -0.72 23.96
CA ALA A 369 -5.22 -0.12 22.67
C ALA A 369 -3.97 0.44 21.95
N SER A 370 -2.77 -0.06 22.29
CA SER A 370 -1.52 0.23 21.56
C SER A 370 -1.61 -0.19 20.10
N SER A 371 -0.76 0.39 19.25
CA SER A 371 -0.77 0.11 17.80
C SER A 371 -0.47 -1.35 17.52
N LEU A 372 0.55 -1.94 18.18
CA LEU A 372 0.88 -3.37 18.02
C LEU A 372 -0.28 -4.29 18.42
N PHE A 373 -1.01 -3.96 19.49
CA PHE A 373 -2.20 -4.71 19.89
C PHE A 373 -3.29 -4.66 18.80
N LYS A 374 -3.59 -3.46 18.30
CA LYS A 374 -4.59 -3.27 17.24
C LYS A 374 -4.21 -3.97 15.95
N MET A 375 -2.94 -3.91 15.56
CA MET A 375 -2.43 -4.60 14.38
C MET A 375 -2.54 -6.12 14.53
N ALA A 376 -2.16 -6.68 15.69
CA ALA A 376 -2.31 -8.11 15.96
C ALA A 376 -3.78 -8.56 15.88
N ILE A 377 -4.69 -7.82 16.51
CA ILE A 377 -6.14 -8.08 16.45
C ILE A 377 -6.65 -7.95 15.01
N GLY A 378 -6.22 -6.94 14.27
CA GLY A 378 -6.59 -6.74 12.87
C GLY A 378 -6.16 -7.91 11.98
N THR A 379 -4.93 -8.39 12.14
CA THR A 379 -4.43 -9.60 11.44
C THR A 379 -5.23 -10.85 11.80
N MET A 380 -5.62 -11.04 13.07
CA MET A 380 -6.48 -12.17 13.45
C MET A 380 -7.88 -12.06 12.84
N ILE A 381 -8.51 -10.88 12.89
CA ILE A 381 -9.85 -10.67 12.33
C ILE A 381 -9.84 -10.90 10.81
N MET A 382 -8.84 -10.37 10.12
CA MET A 382 -8.66 -10.63 8.69
C MET A 382 -8.45 -12.14 8.43
N GLY A 383 -7.65 -12.81 9.25
CA GLY A 383 -7.44 -14.26 9.16
C GLY A 383 -8.72 -15.06 9.29
N LEU A 384 -9.57 -14.67 10.25
CA LEU A 384 -10.89 -15.26 10.46
C LEU A 384 -11.85 -15.01 9.29
N GLY A 385 -11.63 -13.98 8.47
CA GLY A 385 -12.39 -13.78 7.24
C GLY A 385 -12.24 -14.95 6.25
N PHE A 386 -11.09 -15.61 6.23
CA PHE A 386 -10.87 -16.80 5.41
C PHE A 386 -11.65 -18.04 5.89
N VAL A 387 -12.22 -18.04 7.10
CA VAL A 387 -13.17 -19.10 7.53
C VAL A 387 -14.40 -19.12 6.62
N PHE A 388 -14.88 -17.95 6.19
CA PHE A 388 -15.99 -17.89 5.24
C PHE A 388 -15.57 -18.42 3.86
N MET A 389 -14.32 -18.20 3.46
CA MET A 389 -13.77 -18.78 2.23
C MET A 389 -13.57 -20.30 2.32
N ILE A 390 -13.22 -20.83 3.49
CA ILE A 390 -13.18 -22.28 3.74
C ILE A 390 -14.57 -22.88 3.57
N PHE A 391 -15.61 -22.22 4.11
CA PHE A 391 -16.99 -22.67 3.94
C PHE A 391 -17.47 -22.57 2.49
N ALA A 392 -17.11 -21.50 1.78
CA ALA A 392 -17.35 -21.39 0.34
C ALA A 392 -16.72 -22.56 -0.42
N ALA A 393 -15.42 -22.82 -0.20
CA ALA A 393 -14.69 -23.90 -0.86
C ALA A 393 -15.31 -25.27 -0.56
N ARG A 394 -15.76 -25.49 0.69
CA ARG A 394 -16.47 -26.72 1.07
C ARG A 394 -17.83 -26.85 0.37
N GLU A 395 -18.60 -25.76 0.27
CA GLU A 395 -19.88 -25.74 -0.42
C GLU A 395 -19.71 -26.00 -1.91
N TYR A 396 -18.74 -25.36 -2.55
CA TYR A 396 -18.36 -25.62 -3.93
C TYR A 396 -18.01 -27.10 -4.16
N ASN A 397 -17.17 -27.69 -3.31
CA ASN A 397 -16.80 -29.11 -3.43
C ASN A 397 -17.99 -30.07 -3.26
N ALA A 398 -19.03 -29.66 -2.54
CA ALA A 398 -20.24 -30.46 -2.34
C ALA A 398 -21.28 -30.27 -3.45
N ASN A 399 -21.42 -29.04 -3.95
CA ASN A 399 -22.56 -28.63 -4.78
C ASN A 399 -22.19 -28.16 -6.19
N GLY A 400 -20.90 -28.00 -6.51
CA GLY A 400 -20.38 -27.44 -7.76
C GLY A 400 -20.41 -25.91 -7.85
N SER A 401 -20.97 -25.22 -6.85
CA SER A 401 -20.96 -23.76 -6.71
C SER A 401 -21.08 -23.37 -5.23
N SER A 402 -20.60 -22.19 -4.88
CA SER A 402 -20.75 -21.59 -3.54
C SER A 402 -21.60 -20.33 -3.58
N ALA A 403 -22.21 -19.99 -2.44
CA ALA A 403 -23.06 -18.81 -2.34
C ALA A 403 -22.24 -17.50 -2.19
N MET A 404 -22.74 -16.41 -2.78
CA MET A 404 -22.11 -15.09 -2.73
C MET A 404 -21.89 -14.54 -1.32
N TYR A 405 -22.77 -14.87 -0.36
CA TYR A 405 -22.70 -14.30 0.98
C TYR A 405 -21.41 -14.69 1.72
N TRP A 406 -20.78 -15.80 1.37
CA TRP A 406 -19.49 -16.17 1.94
C TRP A 406 -18.41 -15.15 1.60
N LEU A 407 -18.37 -14.71 0.33
CA LEU A 407 -17.46 -13.67 -0.14
C LEU A 407 -17.78 -12.35 0.60
N VAL A 408 -19.06 -12.01 0.72
CA VAL A 408 -19.49 -10.79 1.43
C VAL A 408 -18.99 -10.77 2.87
N PHE A 409 -19.12 -11.88 3.61
CA PHE A 409 -18.60 -11.97 4.98
C PHE A 409 -17.07 -12.00 5.03
N ALA A 410 -16.39 -12.65 4.09
CA ALA A 410 -14.94 -12.63 4.00
C ALA A 410 -14.43 -11.18 3.82
N TYR A 411 -14.96 -10.44 2.85
CA TYR A 411 -14.59 -9.03 2.62
C TYR A 411 -14.93 -8.14 3.82
N LEU A 412 -16.04 -8.40 4.53
CA LEU A 412 -16.38 -7.65 5.75
C LEU A 412 -15.30 -7.81 6.83
N PHE A 413 -14.89 -9.06 7.11
CA PHE A 413 -13.88 -9.35 8.12
C PHE A 413 -12.50 -8.83 7.70
N HIS A 414 -12.11 -9.01 6.44
CA HIS A 414 -10.87 -8.45 5.91
C HIS A 414 -10.83 -6.93 6.10
N THR A 415 -11.94 -6.26 5.82
CA THR A 415 -12.07 -4.80 5.98
C THR A 415 -12.03 -4.35 7.44
N ILE A 416 -12.72 -5.04 8.35
CA ILE A 416 -12.65 -4.73 9.78
C ILE A 416 -11.21 -4.92 10.29
N GLY A 417 -10.53 -5.97 9.82
CA GLY A 417 -9.12 -6.20 10.10
C GLY A 417 -8.23 -5.05 9.61
N GLU A 418 -8.44 -4.58 8.39
CA GLU A 418 -7.74 -3.44 7.80
C GLU A 418 -7.96 -2.15 8.60
N LEU A 419 -9.21 -1.85 8.98
CA LEU A 419 -9.54 -0.69 9.79
C LEU A 419 -8.92 -0.74 11.20
N CYS A 420 -8.55 -1.92 11.70
CA CYS A 420 -7.80 -2.08 12.93
C CYS A 420 -6.29 -1.85 12.74
N SER A 421 -5.72 -2.28 11.61
CA SER A 421 -4.27 -2.31 11.38
C SER A 421 -3.73 -1.11 10.59
N SER A 422 -4.35 -0.75 9.48
CA SER A 422 -3.79 0.17 8.49
C SER A 422 -3.60 1.61 9.01
N PRO A 423 -4.60 2.26 9.66
CA PRO A 423 -4.43 3.62 10.16
C PRO A 423 -3.36 3.73 11.26
N VAL A 424 -3.21 2.68 12.08
CA VAL A 424 -2.27 2.68 13.20
C VAL A 424 -0.86 2.30 12.78
N ALA A 425 -0.68 1.45 11.77
CA ALA A 425 0.64 1.12 11.24
C ALA A 425 1.37 2.38 10.76
N LEU A 426 0.68 3.22 9.99
CA LEU A 426 1.21 4.48 9.49
C LEU A 426 1.64 5.42 10.63
N SER A 427 0.75 5.60 11.61
CA SER A 427 1.04 6.43 12.80
C SER A 427 2.21 5.86 13.60
N PHE A 428 2.25 4.54 13.79
CA PHE A 428 3.29 3.85 14.55
C PHE A 428 4.68 4.08 13.96
N ILE A 429 4.80 4.00 12.63
CA ILE A 429 6.06 4.27 11.92
C ILE A 429 6.54 5.69 12.19
N THR A 430 5.66 6.68 12.04
CA THR A 430 6.02 8.09 12.23
C THR A 430 6.42 8.42 13.68
N LYS A 431 5.97 7.62 14.66
CA LYS A 431 6.27 7.81 16.08
C LYS A 431 7.56 7.13 16.53
N LEU A 432 7.90 5.99 15.93
CA LEU A 432 9.09 5.21 16.32
C LEU A 432 10.31 5.48 15.42
N ALA A 433 10.08 5.94 14.19
CA ALA A 433 11.16 6.29 13.29
C ALA A 433 11.97 7.47 13.85
N PRO A 434 13.31 7.38 13.92
CA PRO A 434 14.13 8.53 14.26
C PRO A 434 13.84 9.67 13.27
N ILE A 435 13.70 10.90 13.74
CA ILE A 435 13.33 12.07 12.90
C ILE A 435 14.14 12.13 11.61
N LYS A 436 15.46 11.93 11.72
CA LYS A 436 16.39 11.94 10.59
C LYS A 436 16.05 10.92 9.49
N TYR A 437 15.45 9.77 9.83
CA TYR A 437 15.16 8.68 8.89
C TYR A 437 13.67 8.51 8.59
N ALA A 438 12.80 9.42 9.03
CA ALA A 438 11.35 9.29 8.95
C ALA A 438 10.85 9.02 7.50
N SER A 439 11.29 9.82 6.53
CA SER A 439 10.91 9.65 5.11
C SER A 439 11.39 8.32 4.53
N LEU A 440 12.59 7.87 4.91
CA LEU A 440 13.11 6.57 4.48
C LEU A 440 12.30 5.41 5.08
N MET A 441 11.90 5.51 6.35
CA MET A 441 11.05 4.48 6.99
C MET A 441 9.67 4.37 6.35
N MET A 442 9.11 5.49 5.88
CA MET A 442 7.88 5.47 5.06
C MET A 442 8.07 4.71 3.75
N GLY A 443 9.23 4.89 3.09
CA GLY A 443 9.59 4.09 1.92
C GLY A 443 9.68 2.59 2.24
N VAL A 444 10.32 2.22 3.35
CA VAL A 444 10.42 0.82 3.79
C VAL A 444 9.05 0.23 4.14
N TYR A 445 8.14 1.01 4.72
CA TYR A 445 6.77 0.58 4.95
C TYR A 445 6.02 0.23 3.67
N PHE A 446 6.13 1.08 2.62
CA PHE A 446 5.55 0.75 1.33
C PHE A 446 6.22 -0.49 0.72
N ALA A 447 7.54 -0.64 0.86
CA ALA A 447 8.25 -1.85 0.47
C ALA A 447 7.67 -3.09 1.17
N ALA A 448 7.47 -3.04 2.48
CA ALA A 448 6.88 -4.12 3.28
C ALA A 448 5.45 -4.45 2.84
N THR A 449 4.65 -3.45 2.51
CA THR A 449 3.30 -3.63 1.93
C THR A 449 3.38 -4.34 0.58
N GLY A 450 4.31 -3.93 -0.29
CA GLY A 450 4.58 -4.59 -1.57
C GLY A 450 5.05 -6.03 -1.42
N LEU A 451 5.96 -6.30 -0.47
CA LEU A 451 6.41 -7.66 -0.16
C LEU A 451 5.24 -8.53 0.31
N GLY A 452 4.33 -7.99 1.13
CA GLY A 452 3.07 -8.64 1.47
C GLY A 452 2.26 -9.01 0.23
N ASN A 453 2.13 -8.09 -0.74
CA ASN A 453 1.45 -8.37 -2.01
C ASN A 453 2.11 -9.53 -2.80
N LYS A 454 3.45 -9.62 -2.84
CA LYS A 454 4.12 -10.78 -3.46
C LYS A 454 3.90 -12.07 -2.67
N VAL A 455 3.92 -12.02 -1.34
CA VAL A 455 3.53 -13.17 -0.50
C VAL A 455 2.12 -13.63 -0.81
N ALA A 456 1.18 -12.70 -1.03
CA ALA A 456 -0.18 -13.05 -1.45
C ALA A 456 -0.19 -13.78 -2.80
N GLY A 457 0.60 -13.32 -3.78
CA GLY A 457 0.81 -14.04 -5.04
C GLY A 457 1.25 -15.48 -4.82
N ILE A 458 2.36 -15.68 -4.09
CA ILE A 458 2.93 -17.01 -3.83
C ILE A 458 1.93 -17.93 -3.13
N LEU A 459 1.23 -17.44 -2.11
CA LEU A 459 0.22 -18.23 -1.40
C LEU A 459 -0.99 -18.58 -2.30
N GLY A 460 -1.39 -17.67 -3.18
CA GLY A 460 -2.49 -17.91 -4.11
C GLY A 460 -2.12 -18.86 -5.24
N GLU A 461 -0.89 -18.80 -5.75
CA GLU A 461 -0.34 -19.71 -6.76
C GLU A 461 -0.45 -21.18 -6.30
N ASN A 462 -0.13 -21.42 -5.02
CA ASN A 462 -0.21 -22.75 -4.39
C ASN A 462 -1.63 -23.35 -4.39
N ALA A 463 -2.68 -22.57 -4.63
CA ALA A 463 -4.04 -23.12 -4.72
C ALA A 463 -4.22 -24.02 -5.95
N SER A 464 -3.42 -23.83 -7.01
CA SER A 464 -3.44 -24.71 -8.19
C SER A 464 -2.92 -26.13 -7.88
N GLU A 465 -2.10 -26.29 -6.84
CA GLU A 465 -1.55 -27.58 -6.42
C GLU A 465 -2.34 -28.18 -5.25
N TYR A 466 -2.61 -27.38 -4.21
CA TYR A 466 -3.20 -27.87 -2.95
C TYR A 466 -4.71 -27.64 -2.84
N GLY A 467 -5.32 -26.89 -3.76
CA GLY A 467 -6.71 -26.48 -3.72
C GLY A 467 -6.97 -25.28 -2.80
N GLU A 468 -8.05 -24.55 -3.07
CA GLU A 468 -8.41 -23.31 -2.38
C GLU A 468 -8.76 -23.56 -0.92
N TYR A 469 -9.41 -24.69 -0.60
CA TYR A 469 -9.71 -25.09 0.78
C TYR A 469 -8.44 -25.15 1.65
N ALA A 470 -7.37 -25.77 1.14
CA ALA A 470 -6.12 -25.94 1.88
C ALA A 470 -5.42 -24.59 2.06
N VAL A 471 -5.36 -23.77 1.01
CA VAL A 471 -4.74 -22.44 1.07
C VAL A 471 -5.49 -21.51 2.03
N PHE A 472 -6.81 -21.42 1.94
CA PHE A 472 -7.60 -20.59 2.86
C PHE A 472 -7.48 -21.08 4.32
N SER A 473 -7.40 -22.39 4.54
CA SER A 473 -7.14 -22.97 5.86
C SER A 473 -5.76 -22.60 6.38
N GLY A 474 -4.72 -22.74 5.56
CA GLY A 474 -3.35 -22.37 5.90
C GLY A 474 -3.22 -20.91 6.29
N ILE A 475 -3.82 -20.01 5.49
CA ILE A 475 -3.84 -18.56 5.78
C ILE A 475 -4.54 -18.28 7.10
N THR A 476 -5.71 -18.87 7.34
CA THR A 476 -6.48 -18.69 8.59
C THR A 476 -5.64 -19.09 9.80
N ILE A 477 -5.10 -20.31 9.78
CA ILE A 477 -4.33 -20.85 10.90
C ILE A 477 -3.08 -19.99 11.16
N PHE A 478 -2.32 -19.69 10.12
CA PHE A 478 -1.08 -18.92 10.25
C PHE A 478 -1.34 -17.52 10.81
N THR A 479 -2.30 -16.79 10.26
CA THR A 479 -2.58 -15.40 10.67
C THR A 479 -3.12 -15.30 12.10
N VAL A 480 -3.95 -16.27 12.52
CA VAL A 480 -4.44 -16.36 13.91
C VAL A 480 -3.30 -16.69 14.87
N LEU A 481 -2.48 -17.70 14.57
CA LEU A 481 -1.34 -18.08 15.40
C LEU A 481 -0.30 -16.96 15.49
N PHE A 482 -0.02 -16.29 14.36
CA PHE A 482 0.88 -15.15 14.30
C PHE A 482 0.35 -13.98 15.15
N GLY A 483 -0.94 -13.67 15.07
CA GLY A 483 -1.56 -12.66 15.92
C GLY A 483 -1.45 -12.99 17.40
N ILE A 484 -1.71 -14.25 17.79
CA ILE A 484 -1.53 -14.73 19.17
C ILE A 484 -0.08 -14.58 19.63
N LEU A 485 0.89 -14.91 18.77
CA LEU A 485 2.31 -14.74 19.06
C LEU A 485 2.66 -13.27 19.31
N VAL A 486 2.18 -12.34 18.47
CA VAL A 486 2.39 -10.90 18.67
C VAL A 486 1.77 -10.44 20.00
N LEU A 487 0.58 -10.93 20.35
CA LEU A 487 -0.07 -10.61 21.62
C LEU A 487 0.72 -11.16 22.83
N ALA A 488 1.28 -12.37 22.72
CA ALA A 488 2.15 -12.93 23.75
C ALA A 488 3.42 -12.10 23.95
N LEU A 489 3.96 -11.55 22.87
CA LEU A 489 5.13 -10.66 22.86
C LEU A 489 4.79 -9.18 23.09
N LEU A 490 3.52 -8.83 23.32
CA LEU A 490 3.10 -7.43 23.37
C LEU A 490 3.77 -6.65 24.50
N LYS A 491 3.85 -7.23 25.70
CA LYS A 491 4.47 -6.57 26.87
C LYS A 491 5.94 -6.18 26.62
N PRO A 492 6.84 -7.10 26.19
CA PRO A 492 8.21 -6.73 25.89
C PRO A 492 8.32 -5.74 24.72
N LEU A 493 7.53 -5.92 23.65
CA LEU A 493 7.56 -5.00 22.51
C LEU A 493 7.13 -3.58 22.89
N LYS A 494 6.06 -3.45 23.69
CA LYS A 494 5.59 -2.15 24.19
C LYS A 494 6.63 -1.47 25.06
N ARG A 495 7.34 -2.21 25.92
CA ARG A 495 8.42 -1.67 26.75
C ARG A 495 9.52 -1.02 25.90
N LEU A 496 9.89 -1.65 24.78
CA LEU A 496 10.91 -1.17 23.84
C LEU A 496 10.48 0.07 23.05
N THR A 497 9.20 0.44 23.05
CA THR A 497 8.74 1.71 22.46
C THR A 497 9.14 2.93 23.29
N HIS A 498 9.47 2.74 24.58
CA HIS A 498 9.82 3.83 25.51
C HIS A 498 8.76 4.95 25.53
N GLY A 499 7.48 4.58 25.57
CA GLY A 499 6.36 5.52 25.68
C GLY A 499 6.12 6.40 24.43
N ALA A 500 6.76 6.12 23.30
CA ALA A 500 6.65 6.91 22.08
C ALA A 500 5.22 7.06 21.55
N GLU A 501 4.35 6.11 21.85
CA GLU A 501 2.94 6.16 21.45
C GLU A 501 2.07 7.09 22.30
N ASP A 502 2.47 7.32 23.56
CA ASP A 502 1.68 8.02 24.57
C ASP A 502 2.13 9.49 24.76
N ASN A 503 3.42 9.81 24.58
CA ASN A 503 4.02 11.14 24.84
C ASN A 503 4.65 11.80 23.60
N GLU A 504 3.93 11.84 22.48
CA GLU A 504 4.49 12.23 21.17
C GLU A 504 5.11 13.65 21.11
N ARG A 505 4.56 14.63 21.84
CA ARG A 505 5.06 16.03 21.83
C ARG A 505 6.39 16.18 22.56
N GLU A 506 6.49 15.65 23.78
CA GLU A 506 7.67 15.79 24.64
C GLU A 506 8.91 15.13 24.00
N ILE A 507 8.72 13.99 23.35
CA ILE A 507 9.82 13.23 22.72
C ILE A 507 10.37 13.97 21.48
N ARG A 508 9.50 14.55 20.64
CA ARG A 508 9.95 15.29 19.46
C ARG A 508 10.72 16.56 19.82
N GLU A 509 10.35 17.23 20.91
CA GLU A 509 11.07 18.40 21.40
C GLU A 509 12.46 18.02 21.92
N GLN A 510 12.56 16.92 22.66
CA GLN A 510 13.84 16.40 23.14
C GLN A 510 14.76 15.94 22.00
N GLU A 511 14.23 15.24 20.98
CA GLU A 511 15.03 14.85 19.82
C GLU A 511 15.49 16.05 18.97
N LYS A 512 14.65 17.09 18.81
CA LYS A 512 15.05 18.36 18.18
C LYS A 512 16.16 19.05 18.97
N PHE A 513 16.09 19.03 20.30
CA PHE A 513 17.12 19.59 21.17
C PHE A 513 18.46 18.84 21.05
N ASP A 514 18.43 17.50 21.05
CA ASP A 514 19.62 16.66 20.89
C ASP A 514 20.29 16.85 19.51
N LEU A 515 19.50 17.11 18.46
CA LEU A 515 20.00 17.45 17.13
C LEU A 515 20.64 18.84 17.11
N ALA A 516 19.98 19.85 17.70
CA ALA A 516 20.49 21.22 17.77
C ALA A 516 21.77 21.35 18.61
N GLN A 517 21.91 20.58 19.70
CA GLN A 517 23.16 20.54 20.46
C GLN A 517 24.34 20.01 19.64
N LYS A 518 24.12 19.09 18.69
CA LYS A 518 25.18 18.55 17.83
C LYS A 518 25.64 19.52 16.74
N GLU A 519 24.78 20.42 16.30
CA GLU A 519 25.15 21.47 15.35
C GLU A 519 26.00 22.56 16.00
N ASN A 520 25.93 22.72 17.32
CA ASN A 520 26.73 23.70 18.07
C ASN A 520 28.10 23.16 18.57
N ILE A 521 28.41 21.88 18.32
CA ILE A 521 29.66 21.22 18.77
C ILE A 521 30.58 20.85 17.58
N ASN A 522 30.14 21.08 16.34
CA ASN A 522 30.99 21.08 15.14
C ASN A 522 31.14 22.51 14.62
#